data_AF-A0A7Y6MEI7-F1
#
_entry.id   AF-A0A7Y6MEI7-F1
#
_cell.length_a   1.000
_cell.length_b   1.000
_cell.length_c   1.000
_cell.angle_alpha   90.00
_cell.angle_beta   90.00
_cell.angle_gamma   90.00
#
_symmetry.space_group_name_H-M   'P 1'
#
loop_
_entity.id
_entity.type
_entity.pdbx_description
1 polymer ?
#
loop_
_entity_poly.entity_id
_entity_poly.type
_entity_poly.pdbx_seq_one_letter_code
_entity_poly.pdbx_strand_id
1 'polypeptide(L)'
;MSAAKFVSIHPGHSAELLRQALAVKGVTADVHDGYGLALVSVWVGLVVWCDGAHFWWRTGWNAGRRRVIYAWHPAIDPVRAAHRVAMRYADLRSTHSATGPLAEFLRETEHER
;
A
#
# COMPACT_ATOMS: atom_id res chain seq x y z
N MET A 1 -17.21 -18.67 -26.80
CA MET A 1 -15.97 -18.08 -26.24
C MET A 1 -15.75 -18.71 -24.87
N SER A 2 -14.68 -19.49 -24.73
CA SER A 2 -14.38 -20.28 -23.53
C SER A 2 -14.03 -19.36 -22.36
N ALA A 3 -14.74 -19.49 -21.24
CA ALA A 3 -14.34 -18.88 -19.99
C ALA A 3 -13.11 -19.63 -19.48
N ALA A 4 -11.94 -18.99 -19.55
CA ALA A 4 -10.80 -19.44 -18.80
C ALA A 4 -11.26 -19.56 -17.33
N LYS A 5 -11.19 -20.77 -16.77
CA LYS A 5 -11.39 -20.99 -15.34
C LYS A 5 -10.28 -20.24 -14.63
N PHE A 6 -10.56 -19.00 -14.22
CA PHE A 6 -9.70 -18.32 -13.27
C PHE A 6 -9.73 -19.17 -12.02
N VAL A 7 -8.58 -19.77 -11.68
CA VAL A 7 -8.35 -20.24 -10.33
C VAL A 7 -8.51 -18.99 -9.46
N SER A 8 -9.66 -18.82 -8.82
CA SER A 8 -9.88 -17.75 -7.87
C SER A 8 -8.99 -18.07 -6.68
N ILE A 9 -7.78 -17.53 -6.68
CA ILE A 9 -6.87 -17.67 -5.54
C ILE A 9 -7.55 -16.96 -4.36
N HIS A 10 -7.60 -17.64 -3.21
CA HIS A 10 -8.21 -17.09 -2.01
C HIS A 10 -7.57 -15.73 -1.69
N PRO A 11 -8.35 -14.66 -1.48
CA PRO A 11 -7.82 -13.32 -1.22
C PRO A 11 -6.78 -13.28 -0.11
N GLY A 12 -7.01 -14.02 0.98
CA GLY A 12 -6.06 -14.14 2.09
C GLY A 12 -4.72 -14.78 1.67
N HIS A 13 -4.74 -15.75 0.76
CA HIS A 13 -3.50 -16.36 0.25
C HIS A 13 -2.70 -15.37 -0.60
N SER A 14 -3.35 -14.65 -1.51
CA SER A 14 -2.68 -13.61 -2.31
C SER A 14 -2.15 -12.47 -1.44
N ALA A 15 -2.91 -12.06 -0.41
CA ALA A 15 -2.46 -11.07 0.56
C ALA A 15 -1.24 -11.53 1.37
N GLU A 16 -1.19 -12.81 1.76
CA GLU A 16 -0.04 -13.38 2.47
C GLU A 16 1.21 -13.46 1.58
N LEU A 17 1.06 -13.81 0.30
CA LEU A 17 2.17 -13.76 -0.67
C LEU A 17 2.70 -12.33 -0.83
N LEU A 18 1.82 -11.33 -0.85
CA LEU A 18 2.21 -9.92 -0.87
C LEU A 18 2.95 -9.54 0.42
N ARG A 19 2.46 -9.95 1.60
CA ARG A 19 3.12 -9.70 2.90
C ARG A 19 4.53 -10.28 2.94
N GLN A 20 4.70 -11.52 2.46
CA GLN A 20 6.02 -12.17 2.38
C GLN A 20 6.95 -11.41 1.43
N ALA A 21 6.47 -11.01 0.26
CA ALA A 21 7.26 -10.24 -0.70
C ALA A 21 7.63 -8.84 -0.18
N LEU A 22 6.79 -8.23 0.66
CA LEU A 22 7.10 -6.98 1.39
C LEU A 22 8.16 -7.19 2.48
N ALA A 23 8.09 -8.31 3.21
CA ALA A 23 9.07 -8.65 4.24
C ALA A 23 10.48 -8.81 3.65
N VAL A 24 10.61 -9.40 2.46
CA VAL A 24 11.90 -9.48 1.72
C VAL A 24 12.47 -8.09 1.42
N LYS A 25 11.61 -7.05 1.34
CA LYS A 25 12.00 -5.65 1.13
C LYS A 25 12.16 -4.86 2.42
N GLY A 26 12.12 -5.52 3.59
CA GLY A 26 12.23 -4.88 4.89
C GLY A 26 10.99 -4.07 5.30
N VAL A 27 9.83 -4.36 4.70
CA VAL A 27 8.56 -3.70 5.05
C VAL A 27 7.69 -4.68 5.83
N THR A 28 7.50 -4.38 7.12
CA THR A 28 6.55 -5.11 7.98
C THR A 28 5.12 -4.74 7.59
N ALA A 29 4.25 -5.74 7.53
CA ALA A 29 2.83 -5.55 7.27
C ALA A 29 2.01 -6.67 7.92
N ASP A 30 0.75 -6.36 8.23
CA ASP A 30 -0.22 -7.31 8.79
C ASP A 30 -1.29 -7.66 7.76
N VAL A 31 -1.76 -8.91 7.77
CA VAL A 31 -2.83 -9.40 6.88
C VAL A 31 -4.11 -9.57 7.69
N HIS A 32 -5.22 -9.08 7.14
CA HIS A 32 -6.56 -9.29 7.68
C HIS A 32 -7.45 -9.84 6.56
N ASP A 33 -8.08 -10.99 6.76
CA ASP A 33 -8.96 -11.60 5.76
C ASP A 33 -10.38 -11.82 6.30
N GLY A 34 -11.37 -11.69 5.42
CA GLY A 34 -12.78 -11.88 5.76
C GLY A 34 -13.70 -11.41 4.63
N TYR A 35 -14.92 -11.96 4.57
CA TYR A 35 -15.96 -11.53 3.63
C TYR A 35 -15.54 -11.54 2.14
N GLY A 36 -14.64 -12.43 1.74
CA GLY A 36 -14.16 -12.52 0.36
C GLY A 36 -13.17 -11.40 -0.04
N LEU A 37 -12.60 -10.69 0.94
CA LEU A 37 -11.59 -9.66 0.75
C LEU A 37 -10.46 -9.87 1.75
N ALA A 38 -9.24 -9.48 1.38
CA ALA A 38 -8.13 -9.38 2.30
C ALA A 38 -7.51 -7.98 2.25
N LEU A 39 -6.94 -7.57 3.38
CA LEU A 39 -6.26 -6.31 3.59
C LEU A 39 -4.82 -6.59 4.02
N VAL A 40 -3.88 -5.86 3.44
CA VAL A 40 -2.49 -5.81 3.90
C VAL A 40 -2.25 -4.41 4.47
N SER A 41 -2.21 -4.33 5.79
CA SER A 41 -1.94 -3.10 6.56
C SER A 41 -0.43 -2.85 6.59
N VAL A 42 0.05 -1.83 5.88
CA VAL A 42 1.50 -1.58 5.72
C VAL A 42 1.98 -0.42 6.58
N TRP A 43 1.27 0.71 6.54
CA TRP A 43 1.62 1.92 7.29
C TRP A 43 0.40 2.83 7.44
N VAL A 44 0.49 3.86 8.29
CA VAL A 44 -0.53 4.91 8.33
C VAL A 44 -0.70 5.54 6.94
N GLY A 45 -1.92 5.48 6.40
CA GLY A 45 -2.22 5.97 5.05
C GLY A 45 -1.83 5.02 3.91
N LEU A 46 -1.38 3.79 4.19
CA LEU A 46 -1.10 2.75 3.20
C LEU A 46 -1.67 1.39 3.62
N VAL A 47 -2.83 1.07 3.05
CA VAL A 47 -3.48 -0.24 3.13
C VAL A 47 -3.66 -0.75 1.70
N VAL A 48 -3.34 -2.03 1.48
CA VAL A 48 -3.55 -2.70 0.20
C VAL A 48 -4.74 -3.64 0.32
N TRP A 49 -5.73 -3.46 -0.54
CA TRP A 49 -6.88 -4.35 -0.67
C TRP A 49 -6.58 -5.46 -1.68
N CYS A 50 -7.11 -6.66 -1.44
CA CYS A 50 -6.97 -7.81 -2.32
C CYS A 50 -8.30 -8.58 -2.42
N ASP A 51 -8.77 -8.82 -3.65
CA ASP A 51 -9.93 -9.68 -3.96
C ASP A 51 -9.51 -11.07 -4.48
N GLY A 52 -8.23 -11.41 -4.40
CA GLY A 52 -7.65 -12.64 -4.94
C GLY A 52 -7.18 -12.53 -6.40
N ALA A 53 -7.69 -11.56 -7.17
CA ALA A 53 -7.30 -11.31 -8.56
C ALA A 53 -6.42 -10.06 -8.73
N HIS A 54 -6.63 -9.06 -7.88
CA HIS A 54 -5.94 -7.77 -7.93
C HIS A 54 -5.54 -7.32 -6.52
N PHE A 55 -4.49 -6.50 -6.50
CA PHE A 55 -4.14 -5.63 -5.40
C PHE A 55 -4.49 -4.19 -5.79
N TRP A 56 -5.02 -3.40 -4.87
CA TRP A 56 -5.11 -1.96 -5.05
C TRP A 56 -4.87 -1.21 -3.76
N TRP A 57 -4.41 0.04 -3.87
CA TRP A 57 -4.13 0.90 -2.73
C TRP A 57 -4.27 2.36 -3.12
N ARG A 58 -4.46 3.22 -2.12
CA ARG A 58 -4.53 4.67 -2.32
C ARG A 58 -3.13 5.24 -2.53
N THR A 59 -2.99 6.10 -3.53
CA THR A 59 -1.74 6.84 -3.80
C THR A 59 -1.86 8.33 -3.55
N GLY A 60 -3.07 8.87 -3.39
CA GLY A 60 -3.23 10.28 -3.05
C GLY A 60 -4.67 10.79 -3.11
N TRP A 61 -4.78 12.11 -3.20
CA TRP A 61 -6.03 12.84 -3.39
C TRP A 61 -5.87 13.78 -4.58
N ASN A 62 -6.83 13.74 -5.51
CA ASN A 62 -6.91 14.73 -6.58
C ASN A 62 -7.85 15.86 -6.13
N ALA A 63 -7.28 17.03 -5.83
CA ALA A 63 -8.07 18.19 -5.38
C ALA A 63 -9.04 18.69 -6.45
N GLY A 64 -8.59 18.81 -7.71
CA GLY A 64 -9.42 19.31 -8.81
C GLY A 64 -10.62 18.42 -9.12
N ARG A 65 -10.47 17.10 -8.96
CA ARG A 65 -11.55 16.11 -9.18
C ARG A 65 -12.23 15.67 -7.88
N ARG A 66 -11.84 16.22 -6.73
CA ARG A 66 -12.34 15.88 -5.39
C ARG A 66 -12.47 14.37 -5.15
N ARG A 67 -11.45 13.60 -5.55
CA ARG A 67 -11.50 12.12 -5.48
C ARG A 67 -10.17 11.48 -5.10
N VAL A 68 -10.26 10.32 -4.47
CA VAL A 68 -9.11 9.47 -4.15
C VAL A 68 -8.48 8.94 -5.44
N ILE A 69 -7.15 8.91 -5.48
CA ILE A 69 -6.38 8.25 -6.55
C ILE A 69 -5.98 6.87 -6.06
N TYR A 70 -6.27 5.86 -6.86
CA TYR A 70 -5.89 4.48 -6.62
C TYR A 70 -4.84 4.01 -7.61
N ALA A 71 -3.91 3.19 -7.14
CA ALA A 71 -3.10 2.32 -7.98
C ALA A 71 -3.58 0.89 -7.81
N TRP A 72 -3.37 0.07 -8.84
CA TRP A 72 -3.70 -1.35 -8.80
C TRP A 72 -2.63 -2.18 -9.50
N HIS A 73 -2.57 -3.48 -9.20
CA HIS A 73 -1.70 -4.47 -9.83
C HIS A 73 -2.36 -5.86 -9.81
N PRO A 74 -2.18 -6.71 -10.84
CA PRO A 74 -2.62 -8.11 -10.79
C PRO A 74 -2.01 -8.89 -9.62
N ALA A 75 -2.80 -9.79 -9.02
CA ALA A 75 -2.38 -10.62 -7.89
C ALA A 75 -1.44 -11.78 -8.29
N ILE A 76 -1.37 -12.11 -9.59
CA ILE A 76 -0.50 -13.17 -10.12
C ILE A 76 1.00 -12.87 -9.95
N ASP A 77 1.38 -11.60 -9.77
CA ASP A 77 2.75 -11.18 -9.52
C ASP A 77 2.83 -10.32 -8.25
N PRO A 78 2.81 -10.97 -7.07
CA PRO A 78 2.86 -10.30 -5.78
C PRO A 78 4.22 -9.63 -5.52
N VAL A 79 5.29 -10.08 -6.17
CA VAL A 79 6.64 -9.50 -6.02
C VAL A 79 6.70 -8.11 -6.63
N ARG A 80 6.16 -7.94 -7.84
CA ARG A 80 6.10 -6.62 -8.48
C ARG A 80 5.11 -5.69 -7.79
N ALA A 81 3.99 -6.22 -7.28
CA ALA A 81 3.09 -5.46 -6.42
C ALA A 81 3.81 -4.96 -5.16
N ALA A 82 4.53 -5.84 -4.45
CA ALA A 82 5.32 -5.50 -3.27
C ALA A 82 6.37 -4.42 -3.57
N HIS A 83 7.02 -4.46 -4.74
CA HIS A 83 7.98 -3.42 -5.13
C HIS A 83 7.31 -2.04 -5.22
N ARG A 84 6.14 -1.95 -5.86
CA ARG A 84 5.40 -0.68 -5.98
C ARG A 84 4.89 -0.18 -4.64
N VAL A 85 4.42 -1.08 -3.78
CA VAL A 85 3.96 -0.75 -2.43
C VAL A 85 5.14 -0.29 -1.56
N ALA A 86 6.31 -0.94 -1.65
CA ALA A 86 7.51 -0.54 -0.91
C ALA A 86 8.02 0.85 -1.32
N MET A 87 8.00 1.20 -2.61
CA MET A 87 8.30 2.57 -3.05
C MET A 87 7.32 3.58 -2.44
N ARG A 88 6.02 3.28 -2.45
CA ARG A 88 5.02 4.15 -1.85
C ARG A 88 5.19 4.29 -0.34
N TYR A 89 5.57 3.21 0.35
CA TYR A 89 5.91 3.23 1.77
C TYR A 89 7.09 4.15 2.06
N ALA A 90 8.17 4.07 1.26
CA ALA A 90 9.33 4.95 1.39
C ALA A 90 8.97 6.43 1.20
N ASP A 91 8.14 6.74 0.19
CA ASP A 91 7.64 8.10 -0.04
C ASP A 91 6.88 8.63 1.18
N LEU A 92 5.93 7.84 1.68
CA LEU A 92 5.10 8.20 2.85
C LEU A 92 5.93 8.40 4.11
N ARG A 93 6.93 7.54 4.35
CA ARG A 93 7.86 7.72 5.47
C ARG A 93 8.68 9.00 5.35
N SER A 94 9.16 9.30 4.15
CA SER A 94 9.97 10.50 3.91
C SER A 94 9.15 11.77 4.14
N THR A 95 7.91 11.81 3.63
CA THR A 95 6.99 12.93 3.89
C THR A 95 6.64 13.05 5.37
N HIS A 96 6.29 11.95 6.04
CA HIS A 96 5.94 11.97 7.47
C HIS A 96 7.09 12.48 8.34
N SER A 97 8.33 12.06 8.06
CA SER A 97 9.51 12.58 8.77
C SER A 97 9.69 14.09 8.58
N ALA A 98 9.40 14.62 7.39
CA ALA A 98 9.52 16.05 7.08
C ALA A 98 8.40 16.92 7.69
N THR A 99 7.28 16.32 8.06
CA THR A 99 6.14 16.98 8.72
C THR A 99 6.05 16.66 10.22
N GLY A 100 7.05 15.97 10.78
CA GLY A 100 7.04 15.60 12.19
C GLY A 100 7.24 16.79 13.14
N PRO A 101 6.91 16.64 14.43
CA PRO A 101 7.02 17.70 15.44
C PRO A 101 8.42 18.31 15.54
N LEU A 102 9.47 17.51 15.32
CA LEU A 102 10.85 17.99 15.30
C LEU A 102 11.13 18.88 14.08
N ALA A 103 10.56 18.58 12.92
CA ALA A 103 10.71 19.41 11.72
C ALA A 103 9.91 20.71 11.80
N GLU A 104 8.78 20.70 12.53
CA GLU A 104 8.02 21.90 12.86
C GLU A 104 8.79 22.79 13.85
N PHE A 105 9.33 22.20 14.92
CA PHE A 105 10.19 22.89 15.88
C PHE A 105 11.45 23.50 15.24
N LEU A 106 12.14 22.77 14.36
CA LEU A 106 13.33 23.30 13.67
C LEU A 106 12.99 24.49 12.76
N ARG A 107 11.86 24.45 12.04
CA ARG A 107 11.39 25.59 11.21
C ARG A 107 11.08 26.83 12.05
N GLU A 108 10.56 26.64 13.25
CA GLU A 108 10.25 27.75 14.18
C GLU A 108 11.54 28.41 14.68
N THR A 109 12.56 27.61 15.05
CA THR A 109 13.85 28.13 15.53
C THR A 109 14.70 28.84 14.47
N GLU A 110 14.50 28.52 13.18
CA GLU A 110 15.16 29.21 12.06
C GLU A 110 14.50 30.55 11.72
N HIS A 111 13.22 30.75 12.08
CA HIS A 111 12.50 31.99 11.80
C HIS A 111 12.72 33.09 12.85
N GLU A 112 13.25 32.74 14.02
CA GLU A 112 13.57 33.65 15.13
C GLU A 112 15.02 34.21 15.08
N ARG A 113 15.79 33.95 14.02
CA ARG A 113 17.11 34.56 13.77
C ARG A 113 17.08 35.51 12.59
#